data_AF-A0AAP8N7E5-F1
#
_entry.id   AF-A0AAP8N7E5-F1
#
_cell.length_a   1.000
_cell.length_b   1.000
_cell.length_c   1.000
_cell.angle_alpha   90.00
_cell.angle_beta   90.00
_cell.angle_gamma   90.00
#
_symmetry.space_group_name_H-M   'P 1'
#
loop_
_entity.id
_entity.type
_entity.pdbx_description
1 polymer ?
#
loop_
_entity_poly.entity_id
_entity_poly.type
_entity_poly.pdbx_seq_one_letter_code
_entity_poly.pdbx_strand_id
1 'polypeptide(L)'
;MLYQPIGASKPIRVQGAFLSDDEVERVVEFTISQQKAQYQEEMMVKEEKDGKTEVDDELYNEAVELVTNMQSASVSLLQRRFRIGYTRAARLIDAMEDNGIV
;
A
#
# COMPACT_ATOMS: atom_id res chain seq x y z
N MET A 1 -12.37 17.57 -13.65
CA MET A 1 -11.01 18.14 -13.85
C MET A 1 -11.12 19.64 -14.10
N LEU A 2 -10.18 20.47 -13.62
CA LEU A 2 -10.10 21.89 -13.98
C LEU A 2 -8.94 22.09 -14.98
N TYR A 3 -9.19 22.77 -16.08
CA TYR A 3 -8.20 23.10 -17.12
C TYR A 3 -8.10 24.61 -17.23
N GLN A 4 -6.89 25.16 -17.29
CA GLN A 4 -6.67 26.59 -17.49
C GLN A 4 -5.97 26.83 -18.83
N PRO A 5 -6.70 27.23 -19.88
CA PRO A 5 -6.09 27.57 -21.15
C PRO A 5 -5.20 28.82 -21.03
N ILE A 6 -4.21 28.92 -21.90
CA ILE A 6 -3.32 30.08 -21.98
C ILE A 6 -4.16 31.34 -22.22
N GLY A 7 -3.99 32.35 -21.37
CA GLY A 7 -4.73 33.62 -21.45
C GLY A 7 -6.09 33.64 -20.73
N ALA A 8 -6.53 32.53 -20.12
CA ALA A 8 -7.76 32.53 -19.34
C ALA A 8 -7.55 33.06 -17.92
N SER A 9 -8.42 33.98 -17.50
CA SER A 9 -8.39 34.58 -16.15
C SER A 9 -8.81 33.62 -15.03
N LYS A 10 -9.52 32.52 -15.37
CA LYS A 10 -9.96 31.47 -14.43
C LYS A 10 -9.95 30.10 -15.12
N PRO A 11 -9.69 29.01 -14.37
CA PRO A 11 -9.81 27.65 -14.89
C PRO A 11 -11.26 27.30 -15.28
N ILE A 12 -11.42 26.51 -16.34
CA ILE A 12 -12.70 25.94 -16.78
C ILE A 12 -12.83 24.50 -16.29
N ARG A 13 -14.06 24.06 -15.99
CA ARG A 13 -14.33 22.67 -15.62
C ARG A 13 -14.48 21.83 -16.88
N VAL A 14 -13.62 20.82 -17.02
CA VAL A 14 -13.64 19.86 -18.12
C VAL A 14 -14.45 18.64 -17.72
N GLN A 15 -15.35 18.23 -18.60
CA GLN A 15 -16.01 16.92 -18.55
C GLN A 15 -15.07 15.89 -19.16
N GLY A 16 -14.72 14.86 -18.39
CA GLY A 16 -13.95 13.73 -18.91
C GLY A 16 -14.82 12.86 -19.81
N ALA A 17 -14.19 12.11 -20.72
CA ALA A 17 -14.86 11.00 -21.37
C ALA A 17 -15.09 9.89 -20.33
N PHE A 18 -16.26 9.25 -20.39
CA PHE A 18 -16.43 7.98 -19.70
C PHE A 18 -15.61 6.92 -20.45
N LEU A 19 -14.82 6.16 -19.71
CA LEU A 19 -14.04 5.05 -20.22
C LEU A 19 -14.40 3.85 -19.35
N SER A 20 -14.88 2.77 -19.95
CA SER A 20 -15.16 1.56 -19.18
C SER A 20 -13.87 0.83 -18.81
N ASP A 21 -13.93 -0.02 -17.80
CA ASP A 21 -12.80 -0.86 -17.40
C ASP A 21 -12.34 -1.75 -18.58
N ASP A 22 -13.29 -2.30 -19.35
CA ASP A 22 -12.98 -3.09 -20.55
C ASP A 22 -12.21 -2.28 -21.62
N GLU A 23 -12.52 -0.98 -21.77
CA GLU A 23 -11.81 -0.11 -22.71
C GLU A 23 -10.37 0.16 -22.23
N VAL A 24 -10.19 0.38 -20.94
CA VAL A 24 -8.86 0.51 -20.33
C VAL A 24 -8.05 -0.75 -20.56
N GLU A 25 -8.61 -1.92 -20.27
CA GLU A 25 -7.94 -3.21 -20.40
C GLU A 25 -7.48 -3.47 -21.83
N ARG A 26 -8.35 -3.26 -22.83
CA ARG A 26 -7.98 -3.42 -24.25
C ARG A 26 -6.82 -2.52 -24.67
N VAL A 27 -6.80 -1.26 -24.21
CA VAL A 27 -5.72 -0.32 -24.53
C VAL A 27 -4.40 -0.74 -23.86
N VAL A 28 -4.47 -1.19 -22.62
CA VAL A 28 -3.32 -1.72 -21.88
C VAL A 28 -2.76 -2.96 -22.59
N GLU A 29 -3.59 -3.93 -22.93
CA GLU A 29 -3.19 -5.15 -23.65
C GLU A 29 -2.55 -4.83 -25.00
N PHE A 30 -3.17 -3.93 -25.77
CA PHE A 30 -2.62 -3.48 -27.05
C PHE A 30 -1.22 -2.87 -26.87
N THR A 31 -1.01 -2.06 -25.83
CA THR A 31 0.29 -1.44 -25.52
C THR A 31 1.32 -2.49 -25.12
N ILE A 32 0.94 -3.45 -24.25
CA ILE A 32 1.80 -4.57 -23.84
C ILE A 32 2.20 -5.43 -25.04
N SER A 33 1.30 -5.64 -26.00
CA SER A 33 1.56 -6.45 -27.19
C SER A 33 2.67 -5.87 -28.09
N GLN A 34 2.84 -4.54 -28.08
CA GLN A 34 3.86 -3.85 -28.88
C GLN A 34 5.27 -4.04 -28.31
N GLN A 35 5.39 -4.12 -26.98
CA GLN A 35 6.67 -4.41 -26.33
C GLN A 35 6.40 -5.03 -24.95
N LYS A 36 6.84 -6.27 -24.78
CA LYS A 36 6.87 -6.88 -23.45
C LYS A 36 7.86 -6.12 -22.58
N ALA A 37 7.46 -5.85 -21.33
CA ALA A 37 8.34 -5.21 -20.37
C ALA A 37 9.60 -6.06 -20.15
N GLN A 38 10.77 -5.43 -20.31
CA GLN A 38 12.06 -6.04 -20.01
C GLN A 38 12.52 -5.48 -18.66
N TYR A 39 12.26 -6.22 -17.60
CA TYR A 39 12.70 -5.85 -16.26
C TYR A 39 14.17 -6.22 -16.07
N GLN A 40 14.94 -5.32 -15.47
CA GLN A 40 16.28 -5.63 -14.99
C GLN A 40 16.13 -6.25 -13.60
N GLU A 41 16.39 -7.55 -13.46
CA GLU A 41 16.23 -8.25 -12.18
C GLU A 41 17.09 -7.65 -11.06
N GLU A 42 18.24 -7.05 -11.40
CA GLU A 42 19.11 -6.36 -10.45
C GLU A 42 18.48 -5.10 -9.83
N MET A 43 17.51 -4.50 -10.52
CA MET A 43 16.74 -3.35 -10.02
C MET A 43 15.43 -3.78 -9.35
N MET A 44 15.07 -5.06 -9.41
CA MET A 44 13.97 -5.55 -8.60
C MET A 44 14.44 -5.60 -7.15
N VAL A 45 13.71 -4.90 -6.28
CA VAL A 45 13.88 -5.01 -4.83
C VAL A 45 13.64 -6.48 -4.50
N LYS A 46 14.73 -7.20 -4.20
CA LYS A 46 14.60 -8.50 -3.57
C LYS A 46 14.02 -8.20 -2.19
N GLU A 47 12.84 -8.73 -1.91
CA GLU A 47 12.38 -8.85 -0.53
C GLU A 47 13.45 -9.69 0.18
N GLU A 48 14.37 -9.02 0.87
CA GLU A 48 15.17 -9.67 1.88
C GLU A 48 14.15 -10.17 2.89
N LYS A 49 13.88 -11.48 2.85
CA LYS A 49 13.18 -12.18 3.92
C LYS A 49 14.12 -12.17 5.11
N ASP A 50 14.27 -11.01 5.74
CA ASP A 50 14.94 -10.93 7.01
C ASP A 50 14.18 -11.84 7.97
N GLY A 51 14.95 -12.70 8.63
CA GLY A 51 14.43 -13.84 9.35
C GLY A 51 13.35 -13.43 10.33
N LYS A 52 12.32 -14.27 10.45
CA LYS A 52 11.22 -14.11 11.39
C LYS A 52 11.72 -13.57 12.74
N THR A 53 11.45 -12.30 13.02
CA THR A 53 11.76 -11.72 14.32
C THR A 53 10.83 -12.39 15.34
N GLU A 54 11.37 -13.28 16.18
CA GLU A 54 10.63 -13.80 17.34
C GLU A 54 10.43 -12.66 18.33
N VAL A 55 9.20 -12.15 18.37
CA VAL A 55 8.78 -11.15 19.35
C VAL A 55 8.28 -11.87 20.58
N ASP A 56 9.06 -11.79 21.66
CA ASP A 56 8.60 -12.19 22.99
C ASP A 56 7.72 -11.07 23.58
N ASP A 57 6.50 -10.95 23.08
CA ASP A 57 5.46 -10.07 23.61
C ASP A 57 4.13 -10.80 23.68
N GLU A 58 3.55 -10.86 24.87
CA GLU A 58 2.29 -11.56 25.16
C GLU A 58 1.13 -11.11 24.27
N LEU A 59 1.15 -9.85 23.80
CA LEU A 59 0.10 -9.26 22.98
C LEU A 59 0.31 -9.47 21.47
N TYR A 60 1.45 -10.02 21.04
CA TYR A 60 1.79 -10.11 19.62
C TYR A 60 0.74 -10.90 18.82
N ASN A 61 0.40 -12.10 19.28
CA ASN A 61 -0.57 -12.95 18.59
C ASN A 61 -1.97 -12.32 18.51
N GLU A 62 -2.43 -11.70 19.60
CA GLU A 62 -3.72 -10.99 19.62
C GLU A 62 -3.71 -9.78 18.68
N ALA A 63 -2.59 -9.06 18.63
CA ALA A 63 -2.43 -7.89 17.77
C ALA A 63 -2.41 -8.29 16.28
N VAL A 64 -1.76 -9.41 15.93
CA VAL A 64 -1.78 -10.00 14.58
C VAL A 64 -3.22 -10.36 14.18
N GLU A 65 -3.95 -11.03 15.06
CA GLU A 65 -5.34 -11.40 14.79
C GLU A 65 -6.22 -10.16 14.58
N LEU A 66 -6.07 -9.13 15.42
CA LEU A 66 -6.78 -7.87 15.28
C LEU A 66 -6.50 -7.20 13.93
N VAL A 67 -5.22 -7.09 13.56
CA VAL A 67 -4.79 -6.44 12.31
C VAL A 67 -5.30 -7.21 11.09
N THR A 68 -5.21 -8.54 11.12
CA THR A 68 -5.71 -9.41 10.06
C THR A 68 -7.22 -9.27 9.87
N ASN A 69 -7.97 -9.21 10.98
CA ASN A 69 -9.43 -9.05 10.95
C ASN A 69 -9.88 -7.63 10.51
N MET A 70 -9.14 -6.59 10.92
CA MET A 70 -9.47 -5.21 10.54
C MET A 70 -8.92 -4.79 9.18
N GLN A 71 -8.04 -5.60 8.56
CA GLN A 71 -7.27 -5.28 7.35
C GLN A 71 -6.60 -3.90 7.43
N SER A 72 -6.20 -3.49 8.63
CA SER A 72 -5.49 -2.22 8.86
C SER A 72 -4.59 -2.33 10.09
N ALA A 73 -3.39 -1.76 9.97
CA ALA A 73 -2.38 -1.73 11.02
C ALA A 73 -1.92 -0.29 11.24
N SER A 74 -1.90 0.16 12.50
CA SER A 74 -1.19 1.39 12.86
C SER A 74 -0.80 1.35 14.33
N VAL A 75 0.31 2.01 14.68
CA VAL A 75 0.75 2.17 16.08
C VAL A 75 -0.40 2.73 16.94
N SER A 76 -1.09 3.76 16.45
CA SER A 76 -2.20 4.38 17.19
C SER A 76 -3.38 3.43 17.43
N LEU A 77 -3.65 2.49 16.51
CA LEU A 77 -4.68 1.47 16.66
C LEU A 77 -4.33 0.54 17.82
N LEU A 78 -3.10 0.03 17.84
CA LEU A 78 -2.63 -0.88 18.90
C LEU A 78 -2.57 -0.18 20.26
N GLN A 79 -2.12 1.07 20.32
CA GLN A 79 -2.13 1.86 21.56
C GLN A 79 -3.54 1.96 22.17
N ARG A 80 -4.57 2.22 21.35
CA ARG A 80 -5.94 2.35 21.83
C ARG A 80 -6.57 1.00 22.21
N ARG A 81 -6.32 -0.04 21.42
CA ARG A 81 -6.94 -1.36 21.59
C ARG A 81 -6.34 -2.13 22.77
N PHE A 82 -5.02 -2.13 22.87
CA PHE A 82 -4.28 -2.88 23.89
C PHE A 82 -3.84 -2.01 25.08
N ARG A 83 -4.09 -0.69 25.05
CA ARG A 83 -3.71 0.26 26.12
C ARG A 83 -2.21 0.24 26.45
N ILE A 84 -1.39 0.12 25.40
CA ILE A 84 0.07 0.09 25.50
C ILE A 84 0.70 1.42 25.07
N GLY A 85 1.93 1.66 25.52
CA GLY A 85 2.71 2.83 25.14
C GLY A 85 3.16 2.78 23.67
N TYR A 86 3.57 3.94 23.14
CA TYR A 86 4.01 4.09 21.74
C TYR A 86 5.12 3.12 21.38
N THR A 87 6.19 3.04 22.18
CA THR A 87 7.36 2.20 21.89
C THR A 87 7.02 0.72 21.77
N ARG A 88 6.11 0.22 22.63
CA ARG A 88 5.66 -1.18 22.57
C ARG A 88 4.79 -1.41 21.34
N ALA A 89 3.85 -0.50 21.06
CA ALA A 89 3.01 -0.58 19.86
C ALA A 89 3.81 -0.49 18.56
N ALA A 90 4.85 0.36 18.50
CA ALA A 90 5.75 0.46 17.36
C ALA A 90 6.50 -0.86 17.14
N ARG A 91 7.14 -1.40 18.18
CA ARG A 91 7.82 -2.71 18.11
C ARG A 91 6.91 -3.85 17.62
N LEU A 92 5.64 -3.85 18.02
CA LEU A 92 4.67 -4.84 17.55
C LEU A 92 4.35 -4.68 16.05
N ILE A 93 4.26 -3.45 15.54
CA ILE A 93 4.05 -3.19 14.11
C ILE A 93 5.29 -3.55 13.31
N ASP A 94 6.47 -3.08 13.73
CA ASP A 94 7.74 -3.35 13.04
C ASP A 94 7.96 -4.86 12.89
N ALA A 95 7.68 -5.63 13.95
CA ALA A 95 7.82 -7.07 13.89
C ALA A 95 6.67 -7.80 13.19
N MET A 96 5.54 -7.15 12.93
CA MET A 96 4.54 -7.68 12.00
C MET A 96 5.00 -7.47 10.55
N GLU A 97 5.64 -6.34 10.26
CA GLU A 97 6.26 -6.05 8.95
C GLU A 97 7.41 -7.04 8.67
N ASP A 98 8.33 -7.25 9.61
CA ASP A 98 9.42 -8.24 9.50
C ASP A 98 8.90 -9.67 9.23
N ASN A 99 7.76 -10.02 9.83
CA ASN A 99 7.13 -11.33 9.65
C ASN A 99 6.20 -11.42 8.43
N GLY A 100 6.10 -10.35 7.62
CA GLY A 100 5.29 -10.29 6.40
C GLY A 100 3.78 -10.33 6.65
N ILE A 101 3.32 -9.82 7.79
CA ILE A 101 1.90 -9.76 8.17
C ILE A 101 1.26 -8.43 7.71
N VAL A 102 2.03 -7.35 7.71
CA VAL A 102 1.63 -5.99 7.29
C VAL A 102 2.42 -5.57 6.07
#